data_AF-A0A182P2G5-F1
#
_entry.id   AF-A0A182P2G5-F1
#
_cell.length_a   1.000
_cell.length_b   1.000
_cell.length_c   1.000
_cell.angle_alpha   90.00
_cell.angle_beta   90.00
_cell.angle_gamma   90.00
#
_symmetry.space_group_name_H-M   'P 1'
#
loop_
_entity.id
_entity.type
_entity.pdbx_description
1 polymer ?
#
loop_
_entity_poly.entity_id
_entity_poly.type
_entity_poly.pdbx_seq_one_letter_code
_entity_poly.pdbx_strand_id
1 'polypeptide(L)'
;MIALVKWFRTATKTAFSKKYLLFTNVAISVSLSGVGDIIEQHYEIYNGELAAWDRQRTRFMSISGMTVGVFCHGWYNFMDRRFPGRTIGLVLKKVLIDQTVASPIVIFLFFATLSVLKRATWEETRREIREKFIRLYTAEWIVWPPAQIVNFYFLPTKYRVLYDNTISLGYDVYTSYVINDEIGGNSEDKTNAQRG
;
A
#
# COMPACT_ATOMS: atom_id res chain seq x y z
N MET A 1 5.20 -34.29 4.94
CA MET A 1 4.01 -33.42 4.84
C MET A 1 3.52 -32.91 6.21
N ILE A 2 3.24 -33.79 7.19
CA ILE A 2 2.71 -33.39 8.52
C ILE A 2 3.69 -32.50 9.32
N ALA A 3 5.00 -32.80 9.29
CA ALA A 3 6.02 -32.00 9.96
C ALA A 3 6.12 -30.58 9.38
N LEU A 4 6.04 -30.44 8.06
CA LEU A 4 6.07 -29.15 7.36
C LEU A 4 4.84 -28.29 7.71
N VAL A 5 3.65 -28.90 7.74
CA VAL A 5 2.41 -28.21 8.13
C VAL A 5 2.45 -27.78 9.61
N LYS A 6 2.96 -28.64 10.51
CA LYS A 6 3.13 -28.29 11.94
C LYS A 6 4.12 -27.14 12.11
N TRP A 7 5.26 -27.23 11.44
CA TRP A 7 6.28 -26.17 11.46
C TRP A 7 5.69 -24.84 10.96
N PHE A 8 4.99 -24.86 9.83
CA PHE A 8 4.36 -23.67 9.25
C PHE A 8 3.33 -23.03 10.20
N ARG A 9 2.50 -23.84 10.88
CA ARG A 9 1.57 -23.35 11.90
C ARG A 9 2.29 -22.73 13.10
N THR A 10 3.38 -23.33 13.57
CA THR A 10 4.17 -22.79 14.68
C THR A 10 4.89 -21.50 14.28
N ALA A 11 5.44 -21.44 13.08
CA ALA A 11 6.11 -20.27 12.53
C ALA A 11 5.14 -19.09 12.40
N THR A 12 3.97 -19.30 11.79
CA THR A 12 2.93 -18.27 11.67
C THR A 12 2.42 -17.81 13.03
N LYS A 13 2.15 -18.72 13.97
CA LYS A 13 1.75 -18.36 15.34
C LYS A 13 2.82 -17.52 16.05
N THR A 14 4.10 -17.81 15.82
CA THR A 14 5.22 -17.05 16.40
C THR A 14 5.34 -15.67 15.77
N ALA A 15 5.29 -15.59 14.44
CA ALA A 15 5.39 -14.34 13.69
C ALA A 15 4.28 -13.34 14.07
N PHE A 16 3.04 -13.81 14.17
CA PHE A 16 1.90 -12.99 14.57
C PHE A 16 1.67 -12.90 16.08
N SER A 17 2.64 -13.35 16.89
CA SER A 17 2.59 -13.12 18.34
C SER A 17 2.85 -11.66 18.67
N LYS A 18 2.33 -11.15 19.80
CA LYS A 18 2.51 -9.76 20.21
C LYS A 18 3.97 -9.28 20.20
N LYS A 19 4.93 -10.17 20.47
CA LYS A 19 6.37 -9.87 20.49
C LYS A 19 6.94 -9.55 19.09
N TYR A 20 6.46 -10.25 18.06
CA TYR A 20 7.00 -10.15 16.70
C TYR A 20 6.05 -9.44 15.72
N LEU A 21 4.86 -9.05 16.18
CA LEU A 21 3.81 -8.50 15.32
C LEU A 21 4.24 -7.23 14.57
N LEU A 22 5.02 -6.34 15.20
CA LEU A 22 5.57 -5.16 14.51
C LEU A 22 6.44 -5.58 13.34
N PHE A 23 7.44 -6.44 13.58
CA PHE A 23 8.35 -6.91 12.54
C PHE A 23 7.62 -7.64 11.42
N THR A 24 6.63 -8.46 11.76
CA THR A 24 5.82 -9.18 10.77
C THR A 24 5.00 -8.23 9.91
N ASN A 25 4.29 -7.26 10.51
CA ASN A 25 3.50 -6.28 9.75
C ASN A 25 4.39 -5.41 8.86
N VAL A 26 5.52 -4.95 9.38
CA VAL A 26 6.48 -4.16 8.61
C VAL A 26 7.08 -4.99 7.47
N ALA A 27 7.47 -6.24 7.72
CA ALA A 27 8.01 -7.11 6.68
C ALA A 27 6.99 -7.39 5.56
N ILE A 28 5.72 -7.61 5.92
CA ILE A 28 4.63 -7.76 4.94
C ILE A 28 4.50 -6.48 4.11
N SER A 29 4.44 -5.33 4.76
CA SER A 29 4.29 -4.02 4.09
C SER A 29 5.45 -3.74 3.13
N VAL A 30 6.70 -3.94 3.57
CA VAL A 30 7.90 -3.82 2.72
C VAL A 30 7.83 -4.75 1.52
N SER A 31 7.41 -6.01 1.75
CA SER A 31 7.36 -7.02 0.69
C SER A 31 6.27 -6.69 -0.33
N LEU A 32 5.08 -6.29 0.11
CA LEU A 32 3.98 -5.96 -0.80
C LEU A 32 4.30 -4.73 -1.65
N SER A 33 4.77 -3.64 -1.05
CA SER A 33 5.13 -2.43 -1.83
C SER A 33 6.30 -2.68 -2.79
N GLY A 34 7.28 -3.51 -2.41
CA GLY A 34 8.37 -3.90 -3.30
C GLY A 34 7.92 -4.79 -4.46
N VAL A 35 7.10 -5.81 -4.18
CA VAL A 35 6.56 -6.71 -5.21
C VAL A 35 5.58 -5.99 -6.13
N GLY A 36 4.73 -5.12 -5.59
CA GLY A 36 3.82 -4.30 -6.38
C GLY A 36 4.56 -3.42 -7.37
N ASP A 37 5.67 -2.80 -6.94
CA ASP A 37 6.51 -2.02 -7.84
C ASP A 37 7.19 -2.87 -8.93
N ILE A 38 7.66 -4.07 -8.60
CA ILE A 38 8.24 -4.99 -9.60
C ILE A 38 7.20 -5.36 -10.66
N ILE A 39 5.96 -5.63 -10.24
CA ILE A 39 4.87 -5.96 -11.17
C ILE A 39 4.57 -4.77 -12.08
N GLU A 40 4.47 -3.55 -11.52
CA GLU A 40 4.21 -2.35 -12.30
C GLU A 40 5.33 -2.09 -13.32
N GLN A 41 6.60 -2.15 -12.89
CA GLN A 41 7.72 -1.97 -13.80
C GLN A 41 7.76 -3.03 -14.90
N HIS A 42 7.38 -4.27 -14.60
CA HIS A 42 7.28 -5.30 -15.62
C HIS A 42 6.19 -4.97 -16.66
N TYR A 43 5.08 -4.41 -16.21
CA TYR A 43 3.99 -3.94 -17.07
C TYR A 43 4.43 -2.75 -17.94
N GLU A 44 5.11 -1.76 -17.37
CA GLU A 44 5.66 -0.60 -18.10
C GLU A 44 6.70 -1.03 -19.14
N ILE A 45 7.58 -2.01 -18.82
CA ILE A 45 8.54 -2.59 -19.77
C ILE A 45 7.81 -3.31 -20.91
N TYR A 46 6.77 -4.09 -20.59
CA TYR A 46 5.97 -4.79 -21.59
C TYR A 46 5.28 -3.81 -22.56
N ASN A 47 4.82 -2.66 -22.07
CA ASN A 47 4.21 -1.61 -22.88
C ASN A 47 5.23 -0.70 -23.60
N GLY A 48 6.53 -0.89 -23.36
CA GLY A 48 7.58 -0.06 -23.93
C GLY A 48 7.74 1.32 -23.29
N GLU A 49 7.11 1.56 -22.13
CA GLU A 49 7.22 2.81 -21.37
C GLU A 49 8.52 2.87 -20.54
N LEU A 50 9.12 1.70 -20.23
CA LEU A 50 10.42 1.58 -19.56
C LEU A 50 11.36 0.65 -20.34
N ALA A 51 12.61 1.08 -20.51
CA ALA A 51 13.61 0.29 -21.24
C ALA A 51 14.17 -0.88 -20.43
N ALA A 52 14.28 -0.73 -19.11
CA ALA A 52 14.83 -1.74 -18.21
C ALA A 52 14.33 -1.55 -16.78
N TRP A 53 14.48 -2.59 -15.95
CA TRP A 53 14.08 -2.55 -14.55
C TRP A 53 14.94 -1.59 -13.71
N ASP A 54 14.28 -0.64 -13.05
CA ASP A 54 14.85 0.29 -12.09
C ASP A 54 14.81 -0.28 -10.66
N ARG A 55 15.97 -0.73 -10.21
CA ARG A 55 16.18 -1.26 -8.85
C ARG A 55 16.03 -0.20 -7.77
N GLN A 56 16.35 1.06 -8.07
CA GLN A 56 16.28 2.16 -7.12
C GLN A 56 14.82 2.50 -6.82
N ARG A 57 13.98 2.56 -7.84
CA ARG A 57 12.53 2.71 -7.68
C ARG A 57 11.94 1.64 -6.76
N THR A 58 12.25 0.35 -7.00
CA THR A 58 11.78 -0.75 -6.14
C THR A 58 12.25 -0.62 -4.68
N ARG A 59 13.51 -0.20 -4.47
CA ARG A 59 14.02 0.07 -3.13
C ARG A 59 13.27 1.20 -2.45
N PHE A 60 12.95 2.28 -3.17
CA PHE A 60 12.22 3.41 -2.63
C PHE A 60 10.80 3.04 -2.25
N MET A 61 10.09 2.31 -3.10
CA MET A 61 8.75 1.78 -2.79
C MET A 61 8.78 0.86 -1.56
N SER A 62 9.78 -0.02 -1.48
CA SER A 62 9.96 -0.94 -0.33
C SER A 62 10.21 -0.18 0.98
N ILE A 63 11.05 0.87 0.97
CA ILE A 63 11.35 1.68 2.16
C ILE A 63 10.12 2.51 2.56
N SER A 64 9.37 3.08 1.60
CA SER A 64 8.11 3.75 1.90
C SER A 64 7.09 2.79 2.53
N GLY A 65 7.01 1.55 2.03
CA GLY A 65 6.22 0.48 2.65
C GLY A 65 6.66 0.18 4.08
N MET A 66 7.94 0.30 4.43
CA MET A 66 8.42 0.17 5.81
C MET A 66 7.84 1.27 6.71
N THR A 67 7.96 2.53 6.30
CA THR A 67 7.51 3.69 7.09
C THR A 67 6.00 3.63 7.31
N VAL A 68 5.25 3.31 6.25
CA VAL A 68 3.79 3.12 6.32
C VAL A 68 3.45 1.94 7.24
N GLY A 69 4.14 0.80 7.11
CA GLY A 69 3.90 -0.38 7.94
C GLY A 69 4.11 -0.12 9.44
N VAL A 70 5.13 0.67 9.81
CA VAL A 70 5.36 1.09 11.20
C VAL A 70 4.21 1.97 11.70
N PHE A 71 3.81 2.96 10.91
CA PHE A 71 2.68 3.83 11.26
C PHE A 71 1.39 3.02 11.43
N CYS A 72 1.03 2.19 10.46
CA CYS A 72 -0.20 1.38 10.48
C CYS A 72 -0.22 0.43 11.69
N HIS A 73 0.90 -0.20 12.04
CA HIS A 73 0.98 -1.02 13.26
C HIS A 73 0.66 -0.21 14.53
N GLY A 74 1.26 0.97 14.67
CA GLY A 74 0.99 1.87 15.80
C GLY A 74 -0.46 2.35 15.81
N TRP A 75 -0.97 2.73 14.64
CA TRP A 75 -2.33 3.23 14.45
C TRP A 75 -3.39 2.18 14.82
N TYR A 76 -3.26 0.95 14.35
CA TYR A 76 -4.20 -0.11 14.69
C TYR A 76 -4.17 -0.47 16.18
N ASN A 77 -2.99 -0.48 16.81
CA ASN A 77 -2.88 -0.65 18.26
C ASN A 77 -3.60 0.48 19.02
N PHE A 78 -3.46 1.73 18.55
CA PHE A 78 -4.18 2.88 19.10
C PHE A 78 -5.70 2.72 18.94
N MET A 79 -6.16 2.36 17.75
CA MET A 79 -7.58 2.19 17.43
C MET A 79 -8.23 1.08 18.26
N ASP A 80 -7.54 -0.04 18.45
CA ASP A 80 -8.05 -1.15 19.27
C ASP A 80 -8.08 -0.82 20.76
N ARG A 81 -7.15 0.01 21.25
CA ARG A 81 -7.17 0.50 22.63
C ARG A 81 -8.27 1.56 22.84
N ARG A 82 -8.49 2.45 21.87
CA ARG A 82 -9.41 3.59 22.00
C ARG A 82 -10.87 3.21 21.75
N PHE A 83 -11.09 2.19 20.91
CA PHE A 83 -12.40 1.69 20.50
C PHE A 83 -12.44 0.16 20.68
N PRO A 84 -12.47 -0.33 21.93
CA PRO A 84 -12.56 -1.76 22.21
C PRO A 84 -13.96 -2.27 21.84
N GLY A 85 -14.02 -3.31 21.01
CA GLY A 85 -15.28 -3.94 20.59
C GLY A 85 -15.36 -4.17 19.08
N ARG A 86 -16.45 -4.82 18.65
CA ARG A 86 -16.71 -5.21 17.25
C ARG A 86 -18.17 -5.05 16.83
N THR A 87 -18.94 -4.19 17.51
CA THR A 87 -20.31 -3.87 17.05
C THR A 87 -20.26 -3.15 15.71
N ILE A 88 -21.28 -3.32 14.88
CA ILE A 88 -21.33 -2.72 13.53
C ILE A 88 -21.10 -1.20 13.59
N GLY A 89 -21.77 -0.50 14.51
CA GLY A 89 -21.57 0.95 14.68
C GLY A 89 -20.14 1.33 15.07
N LEU A 90 -19.45 0.51 15.87
CA LEU A 90 -18.04 0.76 16.21
C LEU A 90 -17.11 0.48 15.03
N VAL A 91 -17.38 -0.58 14.27
CA VAL A 91 -16.61 -0.91 13.06
C VAL A 91 -16.74 0.20 12.02
N LEU A 92 -17.96 0.68 11.75
CA LEU A 92 -18.18 1.81 10.85
C LEU A 92 -17.47 3.09 11.33
N LYS A 93 -17.53 3.37 12.63
CA LYS A 93 -16.78 4.49 13.22
C LYS A 93 -15.27 4.32 13.02
N LYS A 94 -14.73 3.11 13.23
CA LYS A 94 -13.31 2.84 13.00
C LYS A 94 -12.93 3.08 11.54
N VAL A 95 -13.72 2.57 10.59
CA VAL A 95 -13.50 2.78 9.14
C VAL A 95 -13.52 4.27 8.79
N LEU A 96 -14.51 5.03 9.27
CA LEU A 96 -14.58 6.47 9.00
C LEU A 96 -13.36 7.23 9.53
N ILE A 97 -12.90 6.90 10.75
CA ILE A 97 -11.70 7.49 11.33
C ILE A 97 -10.46 7.10 10.52
N ASP A 98 -10.37 5.85 10.09
CA ASP A 98 -9.25 5.36 9.27
C ASP A 98 -9.18 6.13 7.94
N GLN A 99 -10.28 6.22 7.21
CA GLN A 99 -10.30 6.91 5.92
C GLN A 99 -10.11 8.43 6.04
N THR A 100 -10.62 9.07 7.10
CA THR A 100 -10.56 10.55 7.22
C THR A 100 -9.30 11.06 7.91
N VAL A 101 -8.63 10.23 8.71
CA VAL A 101 -7.45 10.63 9.50
C VAL A 101 -6.23 9.82 9.12
N ALA A 102 -6.31 8.49 9.14
CA ALA A 102 -5.14 7.64 8.90
C ALA A 102 -4.70 7.70 7.45
N SER A 103 -5.65 7.51 6.52
CA SER A 103 -5.40 7.49 5.08
C SER A 103 -4.66 8.75 4.58
N PRO A 104 -5.09 9.99 4.86
CA PRO A 104 -4.34 11.17 4.43
C PRO A 104 -2.94 11.23 5.08
N ILE A 105 -2.81 10.87 6.36
CA ILE A 105 -1.50 10.84 7.04
C ILE A 105 -0.56 9.83 6.39
N VAL A 106 -1.06 8.63 6.05
CA VAL A 106 -0.29 7.58 5.37
C VAL A 106 0.19 8.07 4.01
N ILE A 107 -0.67 8.70 3.22
CA ILE A 107 -0.29 9.26 1.91
C ILE A 107 0.77 10.35 2.08
N PHE A 108 0.61 11.28 3.03
CA PHE A 108 1.64 12.29 3.30
C PHE A 108 2.96 11.68 3.77
N LEU A 109 2.90 10.69 4.66
CA LEU A 109 4.08 9.96 5.16
C LEU A 109 4.81 9.23 4.03
N PHE A 110 4.06 8.68 3.09
CA PHE A 110 4.58 8.03 1.91
C PHE A 110 5.33 9.04 1.02
N PHE A 111 4.72 10.18 0.68
CA PHE A 111 5.39 11.25 -0.08
C PHE A 111 6.60 11.83 0.67
N ALA A 112 6.51 12.01 1.99
CA ALA A 112 7.62 12.49 2.80
C ALA A 112 8.80 11.51 2.76
N THR A 113 8.53 10.20 2.84
CA THR A 113 9.57 9.17 2.72
C THR A 113 10.22 9.21 1.34
N LEU A 114 9.42 9.26 0.28
CA LEU A 114 9.94 9.35 -1.09
C LEU A 114 10.74 10.63 -1.35
N SER A 115 10.28 11.77 -0.83
CA SER A 115 10.98 13.05 -0.95
C SER A 115 12.40 12.96 -0.37
N VAL A 116 12.54 12.38 0.82
CA VAL A 116 13.85 12.17 1.47
C VAL A 116 14.72 11.22 0.64
N LEU A 117 14.17 10.12 0.14
CA LEU A 117 14.91 9.11 -0.62
C LEU A 117 15.36 9.62 -1.99
N LYS A 118 14.49 10.34 -2.70
CA LYS A 118 14.77 10.99 -3.99
C LYS A 118 15.64 12.24 -3.84
N ARG A 119 15.85 12.74 -2.61
CA ARG A 119 16.50 14.03 -2.31
C ARG A 119 15.79 15.21 -2.99
N ALA A 120 14.47 15.14 -3.06
CA ALA A 120 13.64 16.17 -3.67
C ALA A 120 13.60 17.44 -2.81
N THR A 121 13.49 18.58 -3.47
CA THR A 121 13.24 19.87 -2.82
C THR A 121 11.80 19.94 -2.28
N TRP A 122 11.56 20.91 -1.40
CA TRP A 122 10.22 21.16 -0.87
C TRP A 122 9.21 21.51 -1.97
N GLU A 123 9.62 22.28 -2.97
CA GLU A 123 8.76 22.69 -4.07
C GLU A 123 8.36 21.50 -4.96
N GLU A 124 9.31 20.63 -5.31
CA GLU A 124 9.05 19.40 -6.06
C GLU A 124 8.12 18.47 -5.28
N THR A 125 8.37 18.29 -3.99
CA THR A 125 7.54 17.45 -3.11
C THR A 125 6.11 17.98 -3.04
N ARG A 126 5.95 19.30 -2.85
CA ARG A 126 4.64 19.95 -2.79
C ARG A 126 3.89 19.81 -4.12
N ARG A 127 4.59 19.90 -5.25
CA ARG A 127 4.03 19.69 -6.58
C ARG A 127 3.54 18.25 -6.75
N GLU A 128 4.39 17.25 -6.47
CA GLU A 128 4.00 15.83 -6.54
C GLU A 128 2.77 15.53 -5.68
N ILE A 129 2.75 16.01 -4.43
CA ILE A 129 1.59 15.85 -3.54
C ILE A 129 0.34 16.47 -4.17
N ARG A 130 0.41 17.72 -4.65
CA ARG A 130 -0.76 18.40 -5.21
C ARG A 130 -1.35 17.65 -6.40
N GLU A 131 -0.49 17.08 -7.24
CA GLU A 131 -0.87 16.39 -8.46
C GLU A 131 -1.41 14.97 -8.20
N LYS A 132 -0.82 14.26 -7.23
CA LYS A 132 -1.04 12.81 -7.06
C LYS A 132 -1.88 12.46 -5.83
N PHE A 133 -1.95 13.33 -4.83
CA PHE A 133 -2.66 13.06 -3.57
C PHE A 133 -4.13 12.70 -3.80
N ILE A 134 -4.85 13.47 -4.63
CA ILE A 134 -6.27 13.20 -4.88
C ILE A 134 -6.45 11.86 -5.58
N ARG A 135 -5.59 11.50 -6.55
CA ARG A 135 -5.65 10.19 -7.22
C ARG A 135 -5.51 9.03 -6.24
N LEU A 136 -4.53 9.11 -5.33
CA LEU A 136 -4.30 8.09 -4.30
C LEU A 136 -5.45 8.06 -3.28
N TYR A 137 -5.84 9.23 -2.76
CA TYR A 137 -6.90 9.33 -1.76
C TYR A 137 -8.26 8.88 -2.29
N THR A 138 -8.58 9.19 -3.54
CA THR A 138 -9.78 8.67 -4.19
C THR A 138 -9.70 7.15 -4.36
N ALA A 139 -8.55 6.61 -4.76
CA ALA A 139 -8.38 5.16 -4.85
C ALA A 139 -8.56 4.46 -3.50
N GLU A 140 -8.05 5.03 -2.39
CA GLU A 140 -8.31 4.53 -1.03
C GLU A 140 -9.81 4.37 -0.76
N TRP A 141 -10.60 5.40 -1.05
CA TRP A 141 -12.04 5.41 -0.82
C TRP A 141 -12.82 4.49 -1.75
N ILE A 142 -12.31 4.22 -2.95
CA ILE A 142 -12.95 3.33 -3.92
C ILE A 142 -12.60 1.86 -3.60
N VAL A 143 -11.37 1.58 -3.19
CA VAL A 143 -10.87 0.22 -2.99
C VAL A 143 -11.25 -0.30 -1.61
N TRP A 144 -10.92 0.44 -0.55
CA TRP A 144 -10.94 -0.13 0.80
C TRP A 144 -12.32 -0.34 1.40
N PRO A 145 -13.27 0.63 1.36
CA PRO A 145 -14.60 0.40 1.94
C PRO A 145 -15.33 -0.81 1.33
N PRO A 146 -15.39 -0.98 -0.01
CA PRO A 146 -15.97 -2.19 -0.61
C PRO A 146 -15.17 -3.45 -0.27
N ALA A 147 -13.83 -3.40 -0.33
CA ALA A 147 -13.00 -4.55 0.00
C ALA A 147 -13.22 -5.02 1.44
N GLN A 148 -13.32 -4.10 2.40
CA GLN A 148 -13.56 -4.44 3.81
C GLN A 148 -14.98 -4.98 4.04
N ILE A 149 -16.00 -4.51 3.29
CA ILE A 149 -17.33 -5.13 3.32
C ILE A 149 -17.26 -6.59 2.88
N VAL A 150 -16.57 -6.88 1.77
CA VAL A 150 -16.35 -8.26 1.31
C VAL A 150 -15.61 -9.09 2.37
N ASN A 151 -14.54 -8.53 2.91
CA ASN A 151 -13.67 -9.16 3.90
C ASN A 151 -14.42 -9.57 5.18
N PHE A 152 -15.24 -8.67 5.73
CA PHE A 152 -15.92 -8.92 7.00
C PHE A 152 -17.26 -9.64 6.86
N TYR A 153 -18.01 -9.39 5.77
CA TYR A 153 -19.36 -9.93 5.61
C TYR A 153 -19.37 -11.29 4.92
N PHE A 154 -18.62 -11.46 3.82
CA PHE A 154 -18.69 -12.66 2.99
C PHE A 154 -17.61 -13.69 3.33
N LEU A 155 -16.42 -13.24 3.78
CA LEU A 155 -15.30 -14.15 3.98
C LEU A 155 -15.22 -14.75 5.39
N PRO A 156 -15.05 -16.09 5.50
CA PRO A 156 -14.65 -16.74 6.74
C PRO A 156 -13.32 -16.20 7.26
N THR A 157 -13.19 -16.05 8.59
CA THR A 157 -12.00 -15.47 9.26
C THR A 157 -10.65 -16.02 8.76
N LYS A 158 -10.60 -17.31 8.41
CA LYS A 158 -9.37 -17.98 7.91
C LYS A 158 -8.86 -17.47 6.56
N TYR A 159 -9.70 -16.85 5.73
CA TYR A 159 -9.33 -16.35 4.40
C TYR A 159 -9.13 -14.83 4.36
N ARG A 160 -9.55 -14.11 5.41
CA ARG A 160 -9.56 -12.64 5.44
C ARG A 160 -8.20 -12.01 5.20
N VAL A 161 -7.17 -12.53 5.87
CA VAL A 161 -5.80 -12.04 5.73
C VAL A 161 -5.26 -12.26 4.32
N LEU A 162 -5.52 -13.42 3.72
CA LEU A 162 -5.08 -13.69 2.35
C LEU A 162 -5.75 -12.75 1.35
N TYR A 163 -7.07 -12.55 1.49
CA TYR A 163 -7.82 -11.63 0.66
C TYR A 163 -7.31 -10.20 0.79
N ASP A 164 -7.17 -9.71 2.03
CA ASP A 164 -6.71 -8.35 2.33
C ASP A 164 -5.33 -8.08 1.69
N ASN A 165 -4.36 -8.97 1.90
CA ASN A 165 -3.02 -8.83 1.28
C ASN A 165 -3.05 -8.92 -0.26
N THR A 166 -4.02 -9.62 -0.84
CA THR A 166 -4.17 -9.68 -2.31
C THR A 166 -4.66 -8.34 -2.87
N ILE A 167 -5.63 -7.72 -2.19
CA ILE A 167 -6.08 -6.37 -2.54
C ILE A 167 -4.96 -5.35 -2.31
N SER A 168 -4.23 -5.45 -1.19
CA SER A 168 -3.06 -4.60 -0.91
C SER A 168 -2.03 -4.67 -2.03
N LEU A 169 -1.71 -5.86 -2.53
CA LEU A 169 -0.76 -5.99 -3.64
C LEU A 169 -1.23 -5.24 -4.89
N GLY A 170 -2.50 -5.38 -5.27
CA GLY A 170 -3.06 -4.62 -6.39
C GLY A 170 -3.05 -3.11 -6.15
N TYR A 171 -3.29 -2.68 -4.91
CA TYR A 171 -3.21 -1.28 -4.52
C TYR A 171 -1.77 -0.74 -4.55
N ASP A 172 -0.77 -1.55 -4.16
CA ASP A 172 0.65 -1.21 -4.24
C ASP A 172 1.13 -1.09 -5.69
N VAL A 173 0.64 -1.95 -6.60
CA VAL A 173 0.86 -1.81 -8.06
C VAL A 173 0.32 -0.46 -8.53
N TYR A 174 -0.95 -0.16 -8.25
CA TYR A 174 -1.56 1.12 -8.63
C TYR A 174 -0.85 2.33 -7.99
N THR A 175 -0.40 2.21 -6.74
CA THR A 175 0.35 3.26 -6.06
C THR A 175 1.69 3.48 -6.75
N SER A 176 2.41 2.40 -7.10
CA SER A 176 3.65 2.51 -7.88
C SER A 176 3.40 3.21 -9.21
N TYR A 177 2.34 2.84 -9.94
CA TYR A 177 1.93 3.50 -11.16
C TYR A 177 1.72 5.00 -10.94
N VAL A 178 0.82 5.41 -10.05
CA VAL A 178 0.51 6.83 -9.82
C VAL A 178 1.76 7.63 -9.41
N ILE A 179 2.63 7.05 -8.60
CA ILE A 179 3.83 7.71 -8.08
C ILE A 179 4.89 7.93 -9.15
N ASN A 180 4.99 7.04 -10.14
CA ASN A 180 6.00 7.11 -11.18
C ASN A 180 5.45 7.60 -12.53
N ASP A 181 4.12 7.71 -12.67
CA ASP A 181 3.44 8.30 -13.82
C ASP A 181 3.73 9.81 -13.91
N GLU A 182 4.23 10.26 -15.06
CA GLU A 182 4.43 11.67 -15.37
C GLU A 182 3.11 12.29 -15.83
N ILE A 183 2.48 13.08 -14.95
CA ILE A 183 1.22 13.75 -15.26
C ILE A 183 1.50 14.91 -16.24
N GLY A 184 1.48 14.62 -17.53
CA GLY A 184 1.57 15.61 -18.61
C GLY A 184 2.24 15.15 -19.91
N GLY A 185 3.14 14.16 -19.88
CA GLY A 185 3.90 13.73 -21.08
C GLY A 185 3.17 12.72 -21.97
N ASN A 186 2.45 11.77 -21.37
CA ASN A 186 1.87 10.64 -22.10
C ASN A 186 0.73 11.00 -23.07
N SER A 187 0.08 12.14 -22.90
CA SER A 187 -0.98 12.61 -23.82
C SER A 187 -0.44 13.27 -25.09
N GLU A 188 0.73 13.92 -25.04
CA GLU A 188 1.34 14.54 -26.22
C GLU A 188 2.09 13.51 -27.07
N ASP A 189 2.83 12.58 -26.44
CA ASP A 189 3.58 11.55 -27.18
C ASP A 189 2.67 10.52 -27.86
N LYS A 190 1.54 10.12 -27.23
CA LYS A 190 0.57 9.21 -27.88
C LYS A 190 -0.19 9.90 -29.02
N THR A 191 -0.35 11.21 -28.98
CA THR A 191 -0.97 12.00 -30.08
C THR A 191 0.00 12.22 -31.24
N ASN A 192 1.29 12.40 -30.96
CA ASN A 192 2.32 12.57 -31.98
C ASN A 192 2.70 11.24 -32.66
N ALA A 193 2.73 10.12 -31.93
CA ALA A 193 2.98 8.79 -32.47
C ALA A 193 1.86 8.26 -33.39
N GLN A 194 0.64 8.80 -33.30
CA GLN A 194 -0.47 8.48 -34.22
C GLN A 194 -0.53 9.42 -35.44
N ARG A 195 0.29 10.48 -35.47
CA ARG A 195 0.33 11.49 -36.55
C ARG A 195 1.59 11.41 -37.41
N GLY A 196 2.60 10.64 -37.00
CA GLY A 196 3.82 10.35 -37.78
C GLY A 196 3.75 8.99 -38.46
#